data_AF-A0A7D9D2S9-F1
#
_entry.id   AF-A0A7D9D2S9-F1
#
_cell.length_a   1.000
_cell.length_b   1.000
_cell.length_c   1.000
_cell.angle_alpha   90.00
_cell.angle_beta   90.00
_cell.angle_gamma   90.00
#
_symmetry.space_group_name_H-M   'P 1'
#
loop_
_entity.id
_entity.type
_entity.pdbx_description
1 polymer ?
#
loop_
_entity_poly.entity_id
_entity_poly.type
_entity_poly.pdbx_seq_one_letter_code
_entity_poly.pdbx_strand_id
1 'polypeptide(L)'
;MPRWNLRVLPSAATRSNSACSATRYRCGASMPVISLSPPQAKVGNAQVTRVSADQISVRQHAAASIAVVGNPNSGKSTLFNRLTGLRQKTGNYPGVTVEKHVGTVRFDNAAFELIDLPGMFALSAHSLEERIACDVVMGRIPGMERPAGILAVVDTTHLYQGLYLVQQLMELELPLLVALTMTDAADSSGIRIDIEALERRLGGIKVCPVVATTGQGMVALRAAIATLPDAPKPALPTFWEELSAASEELVPDLPATVPRVEIERALIDLDSELATEVSNYLGDDGAQRLAAIRQRVFGSEPPLANEARHRYGWVREVLKEVQHSAPTVTTWGSRLAAFMNRPLPGTVGLFVVMAIVFQAVFAWATPMMDAI
;
A
#
# COMPACT_ATOMS: atom_id res chain seq x y z
N MET A 1 1.20 12.55 36.16
CA MET A 1 0.46 11.56 35.35
C MET A 1 0.91 10.16 35.76
N PRO A 2 0.00 9.20 35.97
CA PRO A 2 0.32 7.95 36.66
C PRO A 2 1.01 6.94 35.74
N ARG A 3 2.04 6.28 36.28
CA ARG A 3 2.83 5.18 35.70
C ARG A 3 2.06 3.86 35.83
N TRP A 4 1.97 3.10 34.73
CA TRP A 4 1.53 1.70 34.75
C TRP A 4 2.72 0.79 34.44
N ASN A 5 3.14 0.00 35.43
CA ASN A 5 4.13 -1.07 35.30
C ASN A 5 3.41 -2.35 34.86
N LEU A 6 3.76 -2.90 33.69
CA LEU A 6 3.33 -4.23 33.27
C LEU A 6 4.55 -5.16 33.21
N ARG A 7 4.52 -6.17 34.07
CA ARG A 7 5.54 -7.21 34.24
C ARG A 7 5.12 -8.43 33.44
N VAL A 8 5.91 -8.82 32.45
CA VAL A 8 5.72 -10.06 31.66
C VAL A 8 6.32 -11.23 32.44
N LEU A 9 5.56 -12.31 32.61
CA LEU A 9 6.05 -13.60 33.13
C LEU A 9 6.15 -14.61 31.97
N PRO A 10 7.19 -15.45 31.90
CA PRO A 10 7.35 -16.44 30.84
C PRO A 10 6.55 -17.72 31.13
N SER A 11 5.94 -18.28 30.09
CA SER A 11 5.33 -19.62 30.10
C SER A 11 6.38 -20.65 29.70
N ALA A 12 6.68 -21.58 30.58
CA ALA A 12 7.48 -22.76 30.29
C ALA A 12 6.75 -24.04 30.72
N ALA A 13 6.92 -25.07 29.89
CA ALA A 13 7.00 -26.49 30.23
C ALA A 13 5.70 -27.29 30.50
N THR A 14 5.41 -28.15 29.52
CA THR A 14 5.22 -29.62 29.63
C THR A 14 4.51 -30.17 30.87
N ARG A 15 3.35 -30.84 30.66
CA ARG A 15 2.79 -31.81 31.60
C ARG A 15 2.88 -33.23 31.06
N SER A 16 3.68 -34.05 31.73
CA SER A 16 3.61 -35.51 31.70
C SER A 16 2.71 -36.02 32.85
N ASN A 17 2.10 -37.18 32.61
CA ASN A 17 1.24 -37.91 33.54
C ASN A 17 2.03 -38.54 34.71
N SER A 18 1.48 -38.48 35.92
CA SER A 18 1.50 -39.52 36.98
C SER A 18 0.83 -38.93 38.24
N ALA A 19 -0.34 -39.42 38.65
CA ALA A 19 -0.59 -40.55 39.56
C ALA A 19 -0.49 -40.21 41.06
N CYS A 20 -1.63 -40.41 41.74
CA CYS A 20 -1.84 -40.76 43.15
C CYS A 20 -1.05 -40.03 44.26
N SER A 21 -1.78 -39.37 45.16
CA SER A 21 -2.07 -39.97 46.48
C SER A 21 -3.02 -39.08 47.30
N ALA A 22 -3.95 -39.74 47.98
CA ALA A 22 -4.94 -39.14 48.85
C ALA A 22 -4.31 -38.74 50.19
N THR A 23 -4.71 -37.59 50.75
CA THR A 23 -4.67 -37.39 52.20
C THR A 23 -5.94 -36.66 52.64
N ARG A 24 -6.64 -37.29 53.59
CA ARG A 24 -7.89 -36.84 54.20
C ARG A 24 -7.62 -35.69 55.16
N TYR A 25 -8.46 -34.66 55.14
CA TYR A 25 -8.84 -33.94 56.35
C TYR A 25 -10.37 -33.82 56.41
N ARG A 26 -10.92 -34.27 57.54
CA ARG A 26 -12.33 -34.22 57.94
C ARG A 26 -12.50 -33.03 58.89
N CYS A 27 -13.43 -32.13 58.57
CA CYS A 27 -14.21 -31.26 59.46
C CYS A 27 -15.19 -30.54 58.52
N GLY A 28 -16.51 -30.54 58.64
CA GLY A 28 -17.37 -30.74 59.80
C GLY A 28 -18.37 -29.59 59.81
N ALA A 29 -19.40 -29.62 58.95
CA ALA A 29 -20.67 -28.88 59.10
C ALA A 29 -21.65 -29.29 57.99
N SER A 30 -22.88 -29.59 58.39
CA SER A 30 -23.98 -30.21 57.64
C SER A 30 -24.84 -29.19 56.89
N MET A 31 -25.05 -29.39 55.57
CA MET A 31 -26.27 -28.97 54.86
C MET A 31 -26.56 -29.95 53.69
N PRO A 32 -27.84 -30.19 53.37
CA PRO A 32 -28.27 -31.37 52.62
C PRO A 32 -27.90 -31.31 51.13
N VAL A 33 -27.28 -32.38 50.63
CA VAL A 33 -27.10 -32.60 49.18
C VAL A 33 -28.41 -33.14 48.64
N ILE A 34 -29.17 -32.28 47.95
CA ILE A 34 -30.32 -32.68 47.16
C ILE A 34 -29.78 -33.46 45.94
N SER A 35 -29.93 -34.78 45.97
CA SER A 35 -29.71 -35.65 44.82
C SER A 35 -30.87 -35.48 43.84
N LEU A 36 -30.69 -34.64 42.82
CA LEU A 36 -31.53 -34.66 41.63
C LEU A 36 -30.83 -35.53 40.59
N SER A 37 -31.26 -36.78 40.49
CA SER A 37 -30.95 -37.63 39.33
C SER A 37 -31.50 -36.95 38.08
N PRO A 38 -30.71 -36.73 37.02
CA PRO A 38 -31.26 -36.21 35.77
C PRO A 38 -32.29 -37.21 35.22
N PRO A 39 -33.41 -36.72 34.65
CA PRO A 39 -34.40 -37.60 34.06
C PRO A 39 -33.75 -38.38 32.91
N GLN A 40 -33.91 -39.71 32.90
CA GLN A 40 -33.53 -40.53 31.76
C GLN A 40 -34.44 -40.18 30.58
N ALA A 41 -34.03 -39.18 29.80
CA ALA A 41 -34.62 -38.92 28.50
C ALA A 41 -34.26 -40.10 27.59
N LYS A 42 -35.26 -40.89 27.19
CA LYS A 42 -35.13 -41.87 26.11
C LYS A 42 -34.70 -41.12 24.85
N VAL A 43 -33.42 -41.25 24.48
CA VAL A 43 -32.92 -40.79 23.18
C VAL A 43 -33.54 -41.71 22.12
N GLY A 44 -34.70 -41.31 21.59
CA GLY A 44 -35.21 -41.85 20.34
C GLY A 44 -34.22 -41.51 19.22
N ASN A 45 -33.99 -42.47 18.32
CA ASN A 45 -33.08 -42.43 17.18
C ASN A 45 -32.82 -41.00 16.65
N ALA A 46 -31.75 -40.37 17.14
CA ALA A 46 -31.19 -39.21 16.48
C ALA A 46 -30.47 -39.74 15.24
N GLN A 47 -31.06 -39.55 14.06
CA GLN A 47 -30.34 -39.72 12.81
C GLN A 47 -29.17 -38.75 12.82
N VAL A 48 -27.96 -39.29 12.97
CA VAL A 48 -26.73 -38.52 12.85
C VAL A 48 -26.56 -38.18 11.37
N THR A 49 -26.91 -36.94 10.99
CA THR A 49 -26.60 -36.40 9.68
C THR A 49 -25.08 -36.23 9.60
N ARG A 50 -24.39 -37.20 8.99
CA ARG A 50 -22.96 -37.11 8.69
C ARG A 50 -22.79 -36.21 7.47
N VAL A 51 -22.46 -34.95 7.72
CA VAL A 51 -22.02 -34.02 6.67
C VAL A 51 -20.56 -34.34 6.37
N SER A 52 -20.22 -34.58 5.10
CA SER A 52 -18.82 -34.81 4.71
C SER A 52 -17.99 -33.57 5.07
N ALA A 53 -16.76 -33.76 5.55
CA ALA A 53 -15.87 -32.64 5.87
C ALA A 53 -15.65 -31.71 4.65
N ASP A 54 -15.74 -32.26 3.45
CA ASP A 54 -15.66 -31.57 2.15
C ASP A 54 -16.84 -30.62 1.89
N GLN A 55 -17.96 -30.77 2.60
CA GLN A 55 -19.11 -29.86 2.57
C GLN A 55 -19.04 -28.77 3.65
N ILE A 56 -18.08 -28.88 4.58
CA ILE A 56 -17.80 -27.83 5.55
C ILE A 56 -16.83 -26.86 4.89
N SER A 57 -17.35 -25.79 4.29
CA SER A 57 -16.49 -24.71 3.79
C SER A 57 -15.80 -24.04 4.98
N VAL A 58 -14.61 -24.53 5.35
CA VAL A 58 -13.72 -23.80 6.24
C VAL A 58 -13.47 -22.45 5.56
N ARG A 59 -13.81 -21.35 6.23
CA ARG A 59 -13.38 -20.02 5.77
C ARG A 59 -11.85 -20.05 5.74
N GLN A 60 -11.28 -20.28 4.57
CA GLN A 60 -9.85 -20.09 4.36
C GLN A 60 -9.55 -18.65 4.77
N HIS A 61 -8.87 -18.49 5.90
CA HIS A 61 -8.34 -17.20 6.30
C HIS A 61 -7.32 -16.81 5.22
N ALA A 62 -7.27 -15.52 4.87
CA ALA A 62 -6.27 -15.05 3.93
C ALA A 62 -4.89 -15.38 4.49
N ALA A 63 -4.02 -15.93 3.64
CA ALA A 63 -2.66 -16.33 4.02
C ALA A 63 -1.80 -15.11 4.39
N ALA A 64 -2.04 -13.98 3.72
CA ALA A 64 -1.39 -12.71 3.98
C ALA A 64 -2.23 -11.55 3.40
N SER A 65 -1.91 -10.33 3.84
CA SER A 65 -2.46 -9.10 3.27
C SER A 65 -1.46 -8.41 2.33
N ILE A 66 -1.97 -7.79 1.27
CA ILE A 66 -1.21 -7.02 0.29
C ILE A 66 -1.85 -5.63 0.20
N ALA A 67 -1.04 -4.59 0.39
CA ALA A 67 -1.50 -3.21 0.27
C ALA A 67 -1.55 -2.79 -1.20
N VAL A 68 -2.67 -2.24 -1.64
CA VAL A 68 -2.81 -1.63 -2.96
C VAL A 68 -2.59 -0.13 -2.81
N VAL A 69 -1.47 0.36 -3.35
CA VAL A 69 -1.00 1.74 -3.22
C VAL A 69 -0.95 2.37 -4.60
N GLY A 70 -1.25 3.65 -4.74
CA GLY A 70 -1.08 4.37 -6.00
C GLY A 70 -1.50 5.82 -5.88
N ASN A 71 -1.15 6.63 -6.88
CA ASN A 71 -1.61 8.01 -6.94
C ASN A 71 -3.14 8.07 -7.07
N PRO A 72 -3.78 9.17 -6.62
CA PRO A 72 -5.17 9.46 -6.99
C PRO A 72 -5.36 9.37 -8.51
N ASN A 73 -6.51 8.84 -8.93
CA ASN A 73 -6.87 8.65 -10.34
C ASN A 73 -5.98 7.71 -11.17
N SER A 74 -5.05 6.95 -10.56
CA SER A 74 -4.20 5.98 -11.26
C SER A 74 -4.92 4.71 -11.76
N GLY A 75 -6.24 4.62 -11.65
CA GLY A 75 -6.99 3.40 -11.95
C GLY A 75 -6.93 2.32 -10.85
N LYS A 76 -6.40 2.66 -9.67
CA LYS A 76 -6.33 1.80 -8.48
C LYS A 76 -7.66 1.13 -8.12
N SER A 77 -8.73 1.90 -7.93
CA SER A 77 -10.04 1.35 -7.56
C SER A 77 -10.64 0.47 -8.66
N THR A 78 -10.44 0.81 -9.94
CA THR A 78 -10.85 -0.04 -11.08
C THR A 78 -10.11 -1.36 -11.09
N LEU A 79 -8.80 -1.34 -10.83
CA LEU A 79 -7.96 -2.54 -10.75
C LEU A 79 -8.37 -3.40 -9.55
N PHE A 80 -8.55 -2.79 -8.39
CA PHE A 80 -9.00 -3.44 -7.17
C PHE A 80 -10.33 -4.16 -7.38
N ASN A 81 -11.35 -3.47 -7.91
CA ASN A 81 -12.66 -4.05 -8.19
C ASN A 81 -12.58 -5.22 -9.17
N ARG A 82 -11.69 -5.18 -10.17
CA ARG A 82 -11.49 -6.29 -11.11
C ARG A 82 -10.76 -7.48 -10.47
N LEU A 83 -9.85 -7.23 -9.53
CA LEU A 83 -9.14 -8.28 -8.81
C LEU A 83 -10.06 -9.01 -7.83
N THR A 84 -10.85 -8.27 -7.05
CA THR A 84 -11.66 -8.78 -5.94
C THR A 84 -13.08 -9.18 -6.36
N GLY A 85 -13.63 -8.55 -7.41
CA GLY A 85 -15.01 -8.75 -7.85
C GLY A 85 -16.02 -8.43 -6.75
N LEU A 86 -16.98 -9.33 -6.52
CA LEU A 86 -18.00 -9.16 -5.46
C LEU A 86 -17.49 -9.46 -4.04
N ARG A 87 -16.23 -9.87 -3.88
CA ARG A 87 -15.67 -10.31 -2.58
C ARG A 87 -14.98 -9.19 -1.84
N GLN A 88 -15.64 -8.04 -1.75
CA GLN A 88 -15.15 -6.87 -1.05
C GLN A 88 -16.01 -6.52 0.15
N LYS A 89 -15.40 -5.90 1.14
CA LYS A 89 -16.03 -5.36 2.33
C LYS A 89 -15.51 -3.95 2.53
N THR A 90 -16.43 -3.05 2.85
CA THR A 90 -16.10 -1.71 3.31
C THR A 90 -16.34 -1.66 4.82
N GLY A 91 -15.37 -1.11 5.53
CA GLY A 91 -15.47 -0.80 6.96
C GLY A 91 -14.73 0.50 7.24
N ASN A 92 -14.37 0.75 8.49
CA ASN A 92 -13.51 1.87 8.86
C ASN A 92 -12.20 1.35 9.45
N TYR A 93 -11.13 2.13 9.32
CA TYR A 93 -9.90 1.86 10.07
C TYR A 93 -10.14 2.00 11.58
N PRO A 94 -9.44 1.23 12.43
CA PRO A 94 -9.62 1.30 13.88
C PRO A 94 -9.45 2.73 14.41
N GLY A 95 -10.46 3.23 15.12
CA GLY A 95 -10.41 4.52 15.80
C GLY A 95 -10.56 5.77 14.93
N VAL A 96 -10.86 5.63 13.64
CA VAL A 96 -11.02 6.77 12.69
C VAL A 96 -12.21 6.57 11.75
N THR A 97 -12.69 7.66 11.15
CA THR A 97 -13.84 7.64 10.22
C THR A 97 -13.46 7.42 8.76
N VAL A 98 -12.21 7.05 8.48
CA VAL A 98 -11.75 6.80 7.10
C VAL A 98 -12.14 5.39 6.69
N GLU A 99 -12.73 5.29 5.50
CA GLU A 99 -13.19 4.04 4.94
C GLU A 99 -12.01 3.12 4.58
N LYS A 100 -12.14 1.86 4.99
CA LYS A 100 -11.24 0.76 4.69
C LYS A 100 -11.91 -0.17 3.67
N HIS A 101 -11.35 -0.25 2.48
CA HIS A 101 -11.81 -1.15 1.43
C HIS A 101 -10.92 -2.40 1.39
N VAL A 102 -11.52 -3.56 1.59
CA VAL A 102 -10.80 -4.83 1.69
C VAL A 102 -11.45 -5.87 0.81
N GLY A 103 -10.68 -6.61 0.04
CA GLY A 103 -11.23 -7.68 -0.80
C GLY A 103 -10.35 -8.90 -0.86
N THR A 104 -10.96 -10.06 -1.03
CA THR A 104 -10.23 -11.33 -1.07
C THR A 104 -10.01 -11.78 -2.50
N VAL A 105 -8.74 -11.98 -2.88
CA VAL A 105 -8.36 -12.59 -4.15
C VAL A 105 -7.95 -14.03 -3.90
N ARG A 106 -8.44 -14.95 -4.74
CA ARG A 106 -8.08 -16.37 -4.68
C ARG A 106 -7.22 -16.75 -5.88
N PHE A 107 -6.19 -17.52 -5.59
CA PHE A 107 -5.38 -18.29 -6.52
C PHE A 107 -5.48 -19.76 -6.10
N ASP A 108 -5.33 -20.70 -7.01
CA ASP A 108 -5.72 -22.12 -6.87
C ASP A 108 -5.70 -22.68 -5.43
N ASN A 109 -4.58 -22.54 -4.70
CA ASN A 109 -4.42 -23.02 -3.32
C ASN A 109 -4.26 -21.93 -2.24
N ALA A 110 -4.36 -20.64 -2.56
CA ALA A 110 -4.14 -19.55 -1.61
C ALA A 110 -5.18 -18.42 -1.76
N ALA A 111 -5.56 -17.82 -0.63
CA ALA A 111 -6.37 -16.61 -0.60
C ALA A 111 -5.53 -15.48 -0.02
N PHE A 112 -5.54 -14.31 -0.65
CA PHE A 112 -4.89 -13.10 -0.15
C PHE A 112 -5.91 -12.00 0.09
N GLU A 113 -5.64 -11.18 1.08
CA GLU A 113 -6.44 -9.99 1.38
C GLU A 113 -5.80 -8.77 0.72
N LEU A 114 -6.49 -8.16 -0.24
CA LEU A 114 -6.09 -6.87 -0.79
C LEU A 114 -6.71 -5.76 0.06
N ILE A 115 -5.87 -4.84 0.52
CA ILE A 115 -6.29 -3.65 1.26
C ILE A 115 -6.13 -2.46 0.31
N ASP A 116 -7.23 -1.86 -0.14
CA ASP A 116 -7.19 -0.66 -0.98
C ASP A 116 -6.92 0.55 -0.09
N LEU A 117 -5.76 1.19 -0.29
CA LEU A 117 -5.37 2.36 0.46
C LEU A 117 -5.83 3.64 -0.23
N PRO A 118 -6.13 4.72 0.51
CA PRO A 118 -6.34 6.03 -0.09
C PRO A 118 -5.21 6.41 -1.05
N GLY A 119 -5.55 7.18 -2.10
CA GLY A 119 -4.55 7.62 -3.07
C GLY A 119 -3.54 8.55 -2.42
N MET A 120 -2.25 8.35 -2.71
CA MET A 120 -1.16 9.13 -2.13
C MET A 120 -0.11 9.48 -3.19
N PHE A 121 0.50 10.66 -3.08
CA PHE A 121 1.57 11.08 -4.00
C PHE A 121 2.97 10.83 -3.47
N ALA A 122 3.10 10.78 -2.15
CA ALA A 122 4.35 10.53 -1.44
C ALA A 122 4.05 9.89 -0.08
N LEU A 123 5.05 9.28 0.55
CA LEU A 123 4.96 8.79 1.94
C LEU A 123 4.94 9.94 2.98
N SER A 124 4.93 11.19 2.54
CA SER A 124 4.63 12.38 3.37
C SER A 124 3.14 12.69 3.29
N ALA A 125 2.41 12.42 4.37
CA ALA A 125 0.97 12.64 4.41
C ALA A 125 0.61 14.10 4.68
N HIS A 126 -0.32 14.64 3.90
CA HIS A 126 -0.90 15.98 4.07
C HIS A 126 -2.38 15.94 4.46
N SER A 127 -3.03 14.78 4.34
CA SER A 127 -4.41 14.54 4.80
C SER A 127 -4.50 13.38 5.80
N LEU A 128 -5.64 13.27 6.49
CA LEU A 128 -5.91 12.12 7.37
C LEU A 128 -5.90 10.80 6.59
N GLU A 129 -6.46 10.79 5.39
CA GLU A 129 -6.52 9.60 4.54
C GLU A 129 -5.13 9.15 4.08
N GLU A 130 -4.30 10.09 3.64
CA GLU A 130 -2.90 9.80 3.28
C GLU A 130 -2.11 9.32 4.50
N ARG A 131 -2.35 9.90 5.68
CA ARG A 131 -1.67 9.47 6.92
C ARG A 131 -2.00 8.02 7.24
N ILE A 132 -3.26 7.64 7.11
CA ILE A 132 -3.69 6.25 7.31
C ILE A 132 -3.07 5.34 6.25
N ALA A 133 -3.00 5.76 4.99
CA ALA A 133 -2.31 4.99 3.95
C ALA A 133 -0.84 4.73 4.34
N CYS A 134 -0.11 5.78 4.74
CA CYS A 134 1.27 5.63 5.23
C CYS A 134 1.37 4.68 6.42
N ASP A 135 0.53 4.88 7.44
CA ASP A 135 0.55 4.09 8.67
C ASP A 135 0.24 2.62 8.42
N VAL A 136 -0.64 2.29 7.48
CA VAL A 136 -0.93 0.89 7.10
C VAL A 136 0.30 0.22 6.49
N VAL A 137 0.93 0.83 5.49
CA VAL A 137 2.11 0.22 4.82
C VAL A 137 3.31 0.14 5.77
N MET A 138 3.44 1.11 6.69
CA MET A 138 4.47 1.11 7.74
C MET A 138 4.15 0.18 8.92
N GLY A 139 2.95 -0.42 8.99
CA GLY A 139 2.55 -1.30 10.08
C GLY A 139 2.31 -0.58 11.42
N ARG A 140 1.93 0.70 11.38
CA ARG A 140 1.72 1.57 12.54
C ARG A 140 0.28 1.59 13.04
N ILE A 141 -0.67 0.97 12.33
CA ILE A 141 -2.07 0.89 12.75
C ILE A 141 -2.26 -0.21 13.81
N PRO A 142 -2.68 0.13 15.05
CA PRO A 142 -2.90 -0.86 16.10
C PRO A 142 -3.93 -1.92 15.71
N GLY A 143 -3.61 -3.19 15.97
CA GLY A 143 -4.51 -4.32 15.69
C GLY A 143 -4.57 -4.72 14.21
N MET A 144 -3.69 -4.18 13.36
CA MET A 144 -3.51 -4.60 11.98
C MET A 144 -2.09 -5.12 11.78
N GLU A 145 -1.96 -6.28 11.14
CA GLU A 145 -0.65 -6.78 10.73
C GLU A 145 -0.12 -5.93 9.57
N ARG A 146 1.20 -5.75 9.54
CA ARG A 146 1.87 -5.08 8.42
C ARG A 146 1.64 -5.90 7.14
N PRO A 147 1.30 -5.27 6.01
CA PRO A 147 1.15 -5.96 4.74
C PRO A 147 2.40 -6.77 4.38
N ALA A 148 2.21 -7.98 3.85
CA ALA A 148 3.29 -8.85 3.41
C ALA A 148 3.88 -8.42 2.04
N GLY A 149 3.23 -7.50 1.34
CA GLY A 149 3.71 -6.94 0.10
C GLY A 149 2.88 -5.75 -0.36
N ILE A 150 3.36 -5.06 -1.37
CA ILE A 150 2.74 -3.87 -1.95
C ILE A 150 2.48 -4.10 -3.44
N LEU A 151 1.24 -3.86 -3.86
CA LEU A 151 0.86 -3.69 -5.26
C LEU A 151 0.80 -2.18 -5.56
N ALA A 152 1.84 -1.65 -6.18
CA ALA A 152 1.89 -0.26 -6.63
C ALA A 152 1.19 -0.11 -7.98
N VAL A 153 0.10 0.67 -8.01
CA VAL A 153 -0.67 0.99 -9.21
C VAL A 153 -0.19 2.32 -9.76
N VAL A 154 0.36 2.29 -10.98
CA VAL A 154 0.99 3.43 -11.63
C VAL A 154 0.33 3.68 -12.98
N ASP A 155 -0.15 4.90 -13.18
CA ASP A 155 -0.70 5.34 -14.46
C ASP A 155 0.41 5.53 -15.48
N THR A 156 0.35 4.79 -16.58
CA THR A 156 1.34 4.84 -17.67
C THR A 156 1.37 6.22 -18.35
N THR A 157 0.26 6.96 -18.36
CA THR A 157 0.19 8.31 -18.92
C THR A 157 0.85 9.37 -18.03
N HIS A 158 1.00 9.06 -16.73
CA HIS A 158 1.57 9.93 -15.70
C HIS A 158 2.69 9.20 -14.92
N LEU A 159 3.60 8.58 -15.66
CA LEU A 159 4.64 7.71 -15.09
C LEU A 159 5.56 8.46 -14.10
N TYR A 160 5.80 9.76 -14.28
CA TYR A 160 6.62 10.58 -13.38
C TYR A 160 6.14 10.53 -11.92
N GLN A 161 4.84 10.79 -11.68
CA GLN A 161 4.27 10.80 -10.33
C GLN A 161 4.27 9.40 -9.71
N GLY A 162 4.00 8.37 -10.53
CA GLY A 162 4.03 6.99 -10.08
C GLY A 162 5.42 6.51 -9.68
N LEU A 163 6.45 6.84 -10.47
CA LEU A 163 7.83 6.48 -10.15
C LEU A 163 8.36 7.15 -8.89
N TYR A 164 7.97 8.40 -8.65
CA TYR A 164 8.32 9.08 -7.39
C TYR A 164 7.76 8.34 -6.18
N LEU A 165 6.50 7.89 -6.23
CA LEU A 165 5.90 7.09 -5.17
C LEU A 165 6.54 5.71 -5.05
N VAL A 166 6.75 5.01 -6.18
CA VAL A 166 7.39 3.68 -6.20
C VAL A 166 8.77 3.72 -5.55
N GLN A 167 9.58 4.74 -5.87
CA GLN A 167 10.90 4.93 -5.26
C GLN A 167 10.83 4.95 -3.73
N GLN A 168 9.85 5.66 -3.15
CA GLN A 168 9.67 5.71 -1.71
C GLN A 168 9.13 4.38 -1.14
N LEU A 169 8.28 3.68 -1.88
CA LEU A 169 7.76 2.37 -1.46
C LEU A 169 8.88 1.30 -1.41
N MET A 170 9.92 1.44 -2.24
CA MET A 170 11.09 0.56 -2.19
C MET A 170 11.83 0.66 -0.85
N GLU A 171 11.85 1.84 -0.23
CA GLU A 171 12.48 2.09 1.09
C GLU A 171 11.75 1.40 2.24
N LEU A 172 10.53 0.92 2.02
CA LEU A 172 9.77 0.19 3.05
C LEU A 172 10.26 -1.26 3.21
N GLU A 173 11.15 -1.73 2.35
CA GLU A 173 11.68 -3.10 2.39
C GLU A 173 10.58 -4.18 2.40
N LEU A 174 9.47 -3.91 1.71
CA LEU A 174 8.41 -4.89 1.45
C LEU A 174 8.53 -5.40 0.02
N PRO A 175 8.21 -6.68 -0.23
CA PRO A 175 8.04 -7.17 -1.60
C PRO A 175 7.11 -6.25 -2.39
N LEU A 176 7.56 -5.78 -3.55
CA LEU A 176 6.89 -4.76 -4.33
C LEU A 176 6.61 -5.29 -5.75
N LEU A 177 5.39 -5.05 -6.22
CA LEU A 177 4.90 -5.37 -7.56
C LEU A 177 4.29 -4.13 -8.17
N VAL A 178 4.67 -3.79 -9.40
CA VAL A 178 4.11 -2.61 -10.10
C VAL A 178 3.08 -3.07 -11.13
N ALA A 179 1.88 -2.51 -11.07
CA ALA A 179 0.87 -2.61 -12.13
C ALA A 179 0.81 -1.29 -12.91
N LEU A 180 1.24 -1.32 -14.17
CA LEU A 180 1.12 -0.18 -15.08
C LEU A 180 -0.28 -0.17 -15.68
N THR A 181 -1.12 0.77 -15.27
CA THR A 181 -2.50 0.94 -15.74
C THR A 181 -2.58 1.94 -16.89
N MET A 182 -3.73 2.02 -17.56
CA MET A 182 -3.99 2.96 -18.66
C MET A 182 -2.99 2.84 -19.82
N THR A 183 -2.49 1.63 -20.06
CA THR A 183 -1.53 1.34 -21.13
C THR A 183 -2.13 1.58 -22.53
N ASP A 184 -3.42 1.35 -22.69
CA ASP A 184 -4.20 1.69 -23.88
C ASP A 184 -4.26 3.20 -24.13
N ALA A 185 -4.51 3.99 -23.08
CA ALA A 185 -4.51 5.44 -23.17
C ALA A 185 -3.10 5.99 -23.48
N ALA A 186 -2.06 5.42 -22.84
CA ALA A 186 -0.67 5.76 -23.11
C ALA A 186 -0.26 5.49 -24.56
N ASP A 187 -0.58 4.29 -25.08
CA ASP A 187 -0.32 3.93 -26.48
C ASP A 187 -1.02 4.89 -27.45
N SER A 188 -2.29 5.24 -27.17
CA SER A 188 -3.05 6.21 -27.99
C SER A 188 -2.44 7.62 -27.96
N SER A 189 -1.75 7.96 -26.87
CA SER A 189 -1.05 9.24 -26.67
C SER A 189 0.39 9.21 -27.17
N GLY A 190 0.86 8.09 -27.74
CA GLY A 190 2.21 7.94 -28.26
C GLY A 190 3.26 7.71 -27.17
N ILE A 191 2.85 7.29 -25.97
CA ILE A 191 3.75 6.94 -24.87
C ILE A 191 3.97 5.43 -24.90
N ARG A 192 5.21 4.99 -25.12
CA ARG A 192 5.62 3.59 -24.98
C ARG A 192 6.62 3.43 -23.86
N ILE A 193 6.41 2.44 -23.00
CA ILE A 193 7.31 2.14 -21.88
C ILE A 193 8.06 0.84 -22.19
N ASP A 194 9.39 0.90 -22.11
CA ASP A 194 10.23 -0.28 -22.07
C ASP A 194 10.13 -0.92 -20.68
N ILE A 195 9.39 -2.03 -20.61
CA ILE A 195 9.11 -2.74 -19.36
C ILE A 195 10.38 -3.36 -18.79
N GLU A 196 11.23 -3.96 -19.62
CA GLU A 196 12.45 -4.62 -19.16
C GLU A 196 13.46 -3.59 -18.62
N ALA A 197 13.60 -2.46 -19.31
CA ALA A 197 14.41 -1.35 -18.80
C ALA A 197 13.87 -0.80 -17.48
N LEU A 198 12.55 -0.69 -17.35
CA LEU A 198 11.93 -0.26 -16.10
C LEU A 198 12.16 -1.26 -14.97
N GLU A 199 11.96 -2.57 -15.20
CA GLU A 199 12.25 -3.61 -14.20
C GLU A 199 13.72 -3.55 -13.74
N ARG A 200 14.67 -3.38 -14.67
CA ARG A 200 16.11 -3.20 -14.33
C ARG A 200 16.34 -1.97 -13.46
N ARG A 201 15.79 -0.81 -13.82
CA ARG A 201 15.96 0.45 -13.09
C ARG A 201 15.27 0.43 -11.72
N LEU A 202 14.22 -0.37 -11.56
CA LEU A 202 13.53 -0.63 -10.30
C LEU A 202 14.15 -1.79 -9.51
N GLY A 203 15.42 -2.15 -9.75
CA GLY A 203 16.11 -3.16 -8.95
C GLY A 203 15.55 -4.58 -9.08
N GLY A 204 14.92 -4.91 -10.21
CA GLY A 204 14.33 -6.21 -10.50
C GLY A 204 12.88 -6.39 -10.06
N ILE A 205 12.21 -5.31 -9.62
CA ILE A 205 10.77 -5.34 -9.33
C ILE A 205 9.99 -5.75 -10.58
N LYS A 206 9.08 -6.72 -10.44
CA LYS A 206 8.19 -7.12 -11.53
C LYS A 206 7.23 -5.98 -11.89
N VAL A 207 7.11 -5.71 -13.18
CA VAL A 207 6.20 -4.72 -13.76
C VAL A 207 5.19 -5.43 -14.66
N CYS A 208 3.91 -5.22 -14.39
CA CYS A 208 2.79 -5.82 -15.12
C CYS A 208 1.97 -4.74 -15.85
N PRO A 209 2.09 -4.61 -17.18
CA PRO A 209 1.19 -3.79 -17.98
C PRO A 209 -0.23 -4.35 -17.96
N VAL A 210 -1.22 -3.51 -17.61
CA VAL A 210 -2.61 -3.90 -17.51
C VAL A 210 -3.55 -2.85 -18.09
N VAL A 211 -4.67 -3.33 -18.63
CA VAL A 211 -5.82 -2.49 -19.00
C VAL A 211 -7.01 -2.95 -18.17
N ALA A 212 -7.35 -2.17 -17.14
CA ALA A 212 -8.39 -2.57 -16.19
C ALA A 212 -9.82 -2.57 -16.77
N THR A 213 -10.04 -1.98 -17.95
CA THR A 213 -11.34 -1.98 -18.65
C THR A 213 -11.52 -3.19 -19.55
N THR A 214 -10.48 -3.63 -20.26
CA THR A 214 -10.52 -4.82 -21.14
C THR A 214 -10.13 -6.10 -20.40
N GLY A 215 -9.27 -6.00 -19.39
CA GLY A 215 -8.71 -7.14 -18.64
C GLY A 215 -7.38 -7.66 -19.17
N GLN A 216 -6.81 -7.00 -20.18
CA GLN A 216 -5.49 -7.34 -20.69
C GLN A 216 -4.44 -7.26 -19.56
N GLY A 217 -3.53 -8.23 -19.52
CA GLY A 217 -2.47 -8.34 -18.52
C GLY A 217 -2.91 -8.87 -17.14
N MET A 218 -4.22 -9.03 -16.91
CA MET A 218 -4.75 -9.42 -15.60
C MET A 218 -4.31 -10.82 -15.15
N VAL A 219 -4.16 -11.77 -16.08
CA VAL A 219 -3.70 -13.13 -15.76
C VAL A 219 -2.26 -13.12 -15.24
N ALA A 220 -1.38 -12.38 -15.89
CA ALA A 220 0.01 -12.21 -15.46
C ALA A 220 0.10 -11.47 -14.12
N LEU A 221 -0.70 -10.40 -13.94
CA LEU A 221 -0.75 -9.68 -12.67
C LEU A 221 -1.23 -10.58 -11.52
N ARG A 222 -2.27 -11.38 -11.76
CA ARG A 222 -2.79 -12.36 -10.80
C ARG A 222 -1.71 -13.36 -10.39
N ALA A 223 -1.00 -13.94 -11.35
CA ALA A 223 0.11 -14.85 -11.05
C ALA A 223 1.22 -14.16 -10.21
N ALA A 224 1.58 -12.92 -10.54
CA ALA A 224 2.60 -12.17 -9.80
C ALA A 224 2.16 -11.81 -8.35
N ILE A 225 0.88 -11.49 -8.13
CA ILE A 225 0.32 -11.26 -6.80
C ILE A 225 0.41 -12.52 -5.94
N ALA A 226 0.18 -13.70 -6.53
CA ALA A 226 0.17 -14.97 -5.81
C ALA A 226 1.54 -15.32 -5.19
N THR A 227 2.63 -14.87 -5.81
CA THR A 227 4.00 -15.10 -5.34
C THR A 227 4.61 -13.89 -4.62
N LEU A 228 3.88 -12.77 -4.53
CA LEU A 228 4.42 -11.51 -4.03
C LEU A 228 4.90 -11.59 -2.57
N PRO A 229 4.18 -12.22 -1.62
CA PRO A 229 4.65 -12.27 -0.22
C PRO A 229 5.98 -13.00 -0.03
N ASP A 230 6.32 -13.93 -0.93
CA ASP A 230 7.56 -14.69 -0.91
C ASP A 230 8.64 -14.10 -1.84
N ALA A 231 8.31 -13.03 -2.58
CA ALA A 231 9.24 -12.38 -3.48
C ALA A 231 10.35 -11.67 -2.69
N PRO A 232 11.57 -11.58 -3.25
CA PRO A 232 12.65 -10.84 -2.61
C PRO A 232 12.24 -9.38 -2.43
N LYS A 233 12.65 -8.80 -1.31
CA LYS A 233 12.55 -7.36 -1.10
C LYS A 233 13.36 -6.65 -2.21
N PRO A 234 12.87 -5.51 -2.72
CA PRO A 234 13.56 -4.80 -3.78
C PRO A 234 14.92 -4.30 -3.29
N ALA A 235 15.94 -4.37 -4.16
CA ALA A 235 17.18 -3.66 -3.92
C ALA A 235 16.87 -2.15 -3.94
N LEU A 236 17.32 -1.43 -2.91
CA LEU A 236 17.15 0.02 -2.87
C LEU A 236 17.92 0.64 -4.04
N PRO A 237 17.28 1.47 -4.86
CA PRO A 237 17.99 2.12 -5.94
C PRO A 237 18.92 3.16 -5.31
N THR A 238 20.19 3.16 -5.71
CA THR A 238 21.10 4.25 -5.35
C THR A 238 20.67 5.50 -6.11
N PHE A 239 19.81 6.32 -5.50
CA PHE A 239 19.35 7.59 -6.08
C PHE A 239 20.21 8.78 -5.62
N TRP A 240 21.04 8.57 -4.61
CA TRP A 240 21.96 9.56 -4.07
C TRP A 240 23.25 8.90 -3.61
N GLU A 241 24.23 8.80 -4.52
CA GLU A 241 25.50 8.12 -4.28
C GLU A 241 26.26 8.72 -3.09
N GLU A 242 26.28 10.05 -2.96
CA GLU A 242 27.01 10.72 -1.89
C GLU A 242 26.41 10.45 -0.50
N LEU A 243 25.07 10.43 -0.39
CA LEU A 243 24.40 10.08 0.86
C LEU A 243 24.59 8.60 1.20
N SER A 244 24.48 7.75 0.19
CA SER A 244 24.74 6.31 0.31
C SER A 244 26.17 6.03 0.80
N ALA A 245 27.19 6.68 0.21
CA ALA A 245 28.58 6.58 0.66
C ALA A 245 28.78 7.12 2.09
N ALA A 246 28.12 8.23 2.43
CA ALA A 246 28.16 8.78 3.78
C ALA A 246 27.51 7.84 4.83
N SER A 247 26.44 7.13 4.46
CA SER A 247 25.85 6.11 5.34
C SER A 247 26.80 4.94 5.56
N GLU A 248 27.49 4.47 4.51
CA GLU A 248 28.44 3.37 4.57
C GLU A 248 29.67 3.68 5.42
N GLU A 249 30.10 4.94 5.46
CA GLU A 249 31.17 5.41 6.36
C GLU A 249 30.81 5.24 7.84
N LEU A 250 29.52 5.32 8.18
CA LEU A 250 29.03 5.21 9.56
C LEU A 250 28.75 3.76 9.98
N VAL A 251 28.46 2.85 9.04
CA VAL A 251 28.11 1.45 9.32
C VAL A 251 29.10 0.73 10.28
N PRO A 252 30.43 0.87 10.16
CA PRO A 252 31.37 0.16 11.04
C PRO A 252 31.25 0.51 12.52
N ASP A 253 30.77 1.72 12.84
CA ASP A 253 30.65 2.23 14.21
C ASP A 253 29.22 2.10 14.76
N LEU A 254 28.31 1.47 14.00
CA LEU A 254 26.91 1.30 14.37
C LEU A 254 26.58 -0.18 14.63
N PRO A 255 25.58 -0.48 15.47
CA PRO A 255 25.08 -1.84 15.62
C PRO A 255 24.60 -2.40 14.29
N ALA A 256 24.91 -3.67 13.99
CA ALA A 256 24.48 -4.35 12.77
C ALA A 256 22.94 -4.45 12.62
N THR A 257 22.19 -4.14 13.68
CA THR A 257 20.74 -4.09 13.69
C THR A 257 20.15 -2.81 13.09
N VAL A 258 20.94 -1.74 12.96
CA VAL A 258 20.48 -0.47 12.39
C VAL A 258 20.51 -0.59 10.86
N PRO A 259 19.35 -0.57 10.18
CA PRO A 259 19.31 -0.66 8.74
C PRO A 259 19.85 0.63 8.10
N ARG A 260 20.41 0.50 6.89
CA ARG A 260 21.00 1.62 6.14
C ARG A 260 20.03 2.81 5.98
N VAL A 261 18.75 2.53 5.74
CA VAL A 261 17.71 3.55 5.58
C VAL A 261 17.56 4.42 6.84
N GLU A 262 17.75 3.86 8.04
CA GLU A 262 17.69 4.62 9.29
C GLU A 262 18.91 5.52 9.47
N ILE A 263 20.08 5.09 9.00
CA ILE A 263 21.30 5.91 8.99
C ILE A 263 21.13 7.08 8.02
N GLU A 264 20.67 6.81 6.79
CA GLU A 264 20.39 7.86 5.80
C GLU A 264 19.34 8.85 6.34
N ARG A 265 18.30 8.37 7.03
CA ARG A 265 17.28 9.21 7.65
C ARG A 265 17.81 10.04 8.81
N ALA A 266 18.67 9.48 9.65
CA ALA A 266 19.37 10.22 10.70
C ALA A 266 20.23 11.36 10.13
N LEU A 267 20.81 11.19 8.95
CA LEU A 267 21.57 12.26 8.28
C LEU A 267 20.67 13.39 7.78
N ILE A 268 19.49 13.06 7.24
CA ILE A 268 18.58 14.05 6.63
C ILE A 268 17.68 14.75 7.67
N ASP A 269 17.12 14.00 8.62
CA ASP A 269 16.18 14.52 9.63
C ASP A 269 16.93 15.09 10.85
N LEU A 270 17.35 16.35 10.72
CA LEU A 270 18.25 17.06 11.64
C LEU A 270 17.88 16.92 13.13
N ASP A 271 16.59 17.01 13.47
CA ASP A 271 16.06 17.04 14.83
C ASP A 271 15.20 15.82 15.19
N SER A 272 15.56 14.65 14.65
CA SER A 272 14.84 13.40 14.91
C SER A 272 15.39 12.61 16.11
N GLU A 273 14.53 11.80 16.73
CA GLU A 273 14.94 10.82 17.75
C GLU A 273 15.96 9.82 17.17
N LEU A 274 15.78 9.43 15.91
CA LEU A 274 16.73 8.62 15.13
C LEU A 274 18.11 9.27 15.03
N ALA A 275 18.18 10.56 14.68
CA ALA A 275 19.46 11.28 14.63
C ALA A 275 20.15 11.31 15.99
N THR A 276 19.38 11.47 17.07
CA THR A 276 19.91 11.42 18.43
C THR A 276 20.43 10.02 18.78
N GLU A 277 19.68 8.97 18.45
CA GLU A 277 20.07 7.59 18.70
C GLU A 277 21.35 7.20 17.94
N VAL A 278 21.42 7.50 16.64
CA VAL A 278 22.61 7.29 15.82
C VAL A 278 23.80 8.07 16.38
N SER A 279 23.59 9.32 16.82
CA SER A 279 24.67 10.10 17.45
C SER A 279 25.19 9.45 18.72
N ASN A 280 24.33 8.83 19.53
CA ASN A 280 24.71 8.15 20.77
C ASN A 280 25.52 6.87 20.48
N TYR A 281 25.16 6.11 19.44
CA TYR A 281 25.93 4.93 19.04
C TYR A 281 27.35 5.29 18.59
N LEU A 282 27.52 6.44 17.94
CA LEU A 282 28.82 6.93 17.48
C LEU A 282 29.73 7.47 18.62
N GLY A 283 29.25 7.49 19.86
CA GLY A 283 29.99 7.93 21.05
C GLY A 283 29.96 9.44 21.29
N ASP A 284 30.85 9.92 22.15
CA ASP A 284 30.85 11.31 22.66
C ASP A 284 30.98 12.38 21.54
N ASP A 285 31.69 12.05 20.46
CA ASP A 285 31.86 12.93 19.28
C ASP A 285 30.81 12.68 18.18
N GLY A 286 29.84 11.79 18.40
CA GLY A 286 28.88 11.35 17.39
C GLY A 286 28.07 12.50 16.77
N ALA A 287 27.63 13.46 17.59
CA ALA A 287 26.94 14.64 17.11
C ALA A 287 27.81 15.52 16.19
N GLN A 288 29.10 15.67 16.51
CA GLN A 288 30.05 16.42 15.69
C GLN A 288 30.35 15.69 14.38
N ARG A 289 30.50 14.36 14.41
CA ARG A 289 30.68 13.52 13.22
C ARG A 289 29.50 13.64 12.27
N LEU A 290 28.26 13.52 12.78
CA LEU A 290 27.06 13.70 11.97
C LEU A 290 26.98 15.09 11.37
N ALA A 291 27.30 16.14 12.15
CA ALA A 291 27.32 17.51 11.65
C ALA A 291 28.36 17.72 10.54
N ALA A 292 29.55 17.13 10.66
CA ALA A 292 30.60 17.20 9.64
C ALA A 292 30.19 16.49 8.34
N ILE A 293 29.59 15.31 8.45
CA ILE A 293 29.05 14.57 7.29
C ILE A 293 27.93 15.36 6.64
N ARG A 294 26.99 15.91 7.43
CA ARG A 294 25.90 16.76 6.94
C ARG A 294 26.43 17.95 6.16
N GLN A 295 27.43 18.65 6.70
CA GLN A 295 28.03 19.80 6.01
C GLN A 295 28.69 19.39 4.68
N ARG A 296 29.33 18.22 4.62
CA ARG A 296 29.94 17.70 3.39
C ARG A 296 28.92 17.28 2.33
N VAL A 297 27.84 16.61 2.75
CA VAL A 297 26.82 16.06 1.83
C VAL A 297 25.81 17.12 1.39
N PHE A 298 25.33 17.97 2.31
CA PHE A 298 24.25 18.93 2.05
C PHE A 298 24.76 20.36 1.77
N GLY A 299 26.02 20.65 2.14
CA GLY A 299 26.59 21.99 2.01
C GLY A 299 25.84 23.02 2.85
N SER A 300 25.46 24.14 2.22
CA SER A 300 24.64 25.20 2.83
C SER A 300 23.14 24.98 2.64
N GLU A 301 22.73 23.95 1.91
CA GLU A 301 21.33 23.72 1.57
C GLU A 301 20.63 22.82 2.60
N PRO A 302 19.31 23.00 2.85
CA PRO A 302 18.57 22.13 3.73
C PRO A 302 18.58 20.66 3.25
N PRO A 303 18.82 19.66 4.12
CA PRO A 303 18.88 18.25 3.73
C PRO A 303 17.64 17.75 2.99
N LEU A 304 16.44 18.13 3.45
CA LEU A 304 15.17 17.76 2.81
C LEU A 304 15.04 18.31 1.38
N ALA A 305 15.59 19.50 1.12
CA ALA A 305 15.56 20.10 -0.21
C ALA A 305 16.51 19.37 -1.18
N ASN A 306 17.70 18.99 -0.70
CA ASN A 306 18.62 18.14 -1.46
C ASN A 306 18.01 16.76 -1.73
N GLU A 307 17.43 16.12 -0.72
CA GLU A 307 16.75 14.83 -0.88
C GLU A 307 15.70 14.89 -1.99
N ALA A 308 14.80 15.88 -1.93
CA ALA A 308 13.78 16.06 -2.95
C ALA A 308 14.41 16.21 -4.36
N ARG A 309 15.47 17.00 -4.49
CA ARG A 309 16.18 17.21 -5.76
C ARG A 309 16.76 15.90 -6.32
N HIS A 310 17.44 15.11 -5.50
CA HIS A 310 18.03 13.84 -5.91
C HIS A 310 16.94 12.81 -6.28
N ARG A 311 15.84 12.73 -5.52
CA ARG A 311 14.69 11.88 -5.87
C ARG A 311 14.08 12.25 -7.21
N TYR A 312 13.80 13.53 -7.43
CA TYR A 312 13.29 14.00 -8.73
C TYR A 312 14.30 13.81 -9.86
N GLY A 313 15.60 13.97 -9.59
CA GLY A 313 16.68 13.69 -10.53
C GLY A 313 16.65 12.24 -11.01
N TRP A 314 16.63 11.29 -10.07
CA TRP A 314 16.55 9.87 -10.36
C TRP A 314 15.30 9.51 -11.19
N VAL A 315 14.11 10.02 -10.81
CA VAL A 315 12.87 9.78 -11.59
C VAL A 315 13.03 10.24 -13.04
N ARG A 316 13.61 11.43 -13.26
CA ARG A 316 13.85 11.95 -14.61
C ARG A 316 14.83 11.08 -15.40
N GLU A 317 15.84 10.52 -14.76
CA GLU A 317 16.79 9.62 -15.41
C GLU A 317 16.17 8.28 -15.77
N VAL A 318 15.32 7.72 -14.91
CA VAL A 318 14.56 6.51 -15.23
C VAL A 318 13.65 6.78 -16.43
N LEU A 319 12.87 7.86 -16.40
CA LEU A 319 11.96 8.21 -17.49
C LEU A 319 12.67 8.40 -18.83
N LYS A 320 13.84 9.02 -18.85
CA LYS A 320 14.64 9.20 -20.08
C LYS A 320 15.04 7.88 -20.73
N GLU A 321 15.28 6.84 -19.93
CA GLU A 321 15.65 5.51 -20.44
C GLU A 321 14.42 4.68 -20.83
N VAL A 322 13.35 4.74 -20.05
CA VAL A 322 12.22 3.79 -20.21
C VAL A 322 11.10 4.32 -21.10
N GLN A 323 10.89 5.64 -21.16
CA GLN A 323 9.76 6.24 -21.86
C GLN A 323 10.18 6.74 -23.25
N HIS A 324 9.59 6.14 -24.27
CA HIS A 324 9.80 6.48 -25.67
C HIS A 324 8.55 7.12 -26.27
N SER A 325 8.75 8.16 -27.09
CA SER A 325 7.69 8.75 -27.89
C SER A 325 7.51 7.95 -29.18
N ALA A 326 6.36 7.32 -29.33
CA ALA A 326 5.90 6.71 -30.58
C ALA A 326 5.05 7.70 -31.38
N PRO A 327 5.02 7.60 -32.73
CA PRO A 327 4.10 8.39 -33.54
C PRO A 327 2.66 8.11 -33.12
N THR A 328 1.91 9.16 -32.78
CA THR A 328 0.52 9.06 -32.33
C THR A 328 -0.39 8.62 -33.47
N VAL A 329 -1.23 7.60 -33.22
CA VAL A 329 -2.30 7.21 -34.14
C VAL A 329 -3.41 8.26 -34.02
N THR A 330 -3.36 9.31 -34.85
CA THR A 330 -4.38 10.37 -34.78
C THR A 330 -5.71 9.89 -35.36
N THR A 331 -6.73 9.75 -34.51
CA THR A 331 -8.12 9.52 -34.94
C THR A 331 -8.76 10.88 -35.29
N TRP A 332 -9.80 10.90 -36.14
CA TRP A 332 -10.49 12.14 -36.51
C TRP A 332 -11.00 12.93 -35.27
N GLY A 333 -11.53 12.23 -34.26
CA GLY A 333 -11.96 12.84 -33.01
C GLY A 333 -10.83 13.52 -32.21
N SER A 334 -9.61 12.95 -32.21
CA SER A 334 -8.48 13.57 -31.51
C SER A 334 -7.97 14.82 -32.21
N ARG A 335 -8.10 14.89 -33.55
CA ARG A 335 -7.82 16.11 -34.33
C ARG A 335 -8.84 17.21 -34.05
N LEU A 336 -10.12 16.87 -33.95
CA LEU A 336 -11.17 17.84 -33.60
C LEU A 336 -11.00 18.34 -32.17
N ALA A 337 -10.75 17.46 -31.21
CA ALA A 337 -10.48 17.85 -29.82
C ALA A 337 -9.23 18.74 -29.72
N ALA A 338 -8.13 18.38 -30.39
CA ALA A 338 -6.92 19.19 -30.42
C ALA A 338 -7.12 20.55 -31.10
N PHE A 339 -7.99 20.62 -32.12
CA PHE A 339 -8.39 21.88 -32.75
C PHE A 339 -9.22 22.74 -31.78
N MET A 340 -10.22 22.16 -31.13
CA MET A 340 -11.06 22.84 -30.15
C MET A 340 -10.29 23.28 -28.90
N ASN A 341 -9.21 22.59 -28.52
CA ASN A 341 -8.37 23.00 -27.39
C ASN A 341 -7.43 24.18 -27.69
N ARG A 342 -7.42 24.73 -28.91
CA ARG A 342 -6.66 25.95 -29.22
C ARG A 342 -7.40 27.17 -28.64
N PRO A 343 -6.67 28.22 -28.21
CA PRO A 343 -7.26 29.34 -27.46
C PRO A 343 -8.40 30.04 -28.20
N LEU A 344 -8.29 30.23 -29.52
CA LEU A 344 -9.33 30.90 -30.31
C LEU A 344 -10.57 30.01 -30.59
N PRO A 345 -10.45 28.84 -31.24
CA PRO A 345 -11.61 27.98 -31.52
C PRO A 345 -12.26 27.40 -30.25
N GLY A 346 -11.50 27.17 -29.18
CA GLY A 346 -12.06 26.73 -27.90
C GLY A 346 -12.96 27.78 -27.26
N THR A 347 -12.50 29.03 -27.25
CA THR A 347 -13.31 30.16 -26.74
C THR A 347 -14.58 30.34 -27.58
N VAL A 348 -14.46 30.33 -28.91
CA VAL A 348 -15.62 30.42 -29.81
C VAL A 348 -16.58 29.25 -29.58
N GLY A 349 -16.06 28.03 -29.49
CA GLY A 349 -16.85 26.83 -29.22
C GLY A 349 -17.61 26.89 -27.90
N LEU A 350 -16.97 27.38 -26.83
CA LEU A 350 -17.61 27.60 -25.55
C LEU A 350 -18.78 28.57 -25.66
N PHE A 351 -18.60 29.73 -26.31
CA PHE A 351 -19.68 30.70 -26.50
C PHE A 351 -20.83 30.15 -27.34
N VAL A 352 -20.54 29.34 -28.36
CA VAL A 352 -21.57 28.66 -29.17
C VAL A 352 -22.37 27.68 -28.31
N VAL A 353 -21.71 26.83 -27.53
CA VAL A 353 -22.40 25.89 -26.63
C VAL A 353 -23.23 26.64 -25.59
N MET A 354 -22.67 27.70 -25.00
CA MET A 354 -23.36 28.53 -24.01
C MET A 354 -24.58 29.23 -24.63
N ALA A 355 -24.47 29.72 -25.86
CA ALA A 355 -25.58 30.31 -26.61
C ALA A 355 -26.66 29.26 -26.93
N ILE A 356 -26.29 28.04 -27.33
CA ILE A 356 -27.25 26.95 -27.58
C ILE A 356 -27.99 26.59 -26.30
N VAL A 357 -27.28 26.41 -25.18
CA VAL A 357 -27.91 26.12 -23.88
C VAL A 357 -28.84 27.25 -23.48
N PHE A 358 -28.41 28.50 -23.62
CA PHE A 358 -29.24 29.67 -23.33
C PHE A 358 -30.50 29.68 -24.21
N GLN A 359 -30.36 29.53 -25.53
CA GLN A 359 -31.49 29.47 -26.46
C GLN A 359 -32.43 28.30 -26.17
N ALA A 360 -31.91 27.13 -25.80
CA ALA A 360 -32.72 25.98 -25.42
C ALA A 360 -33.56 26.25 -24.17
N VAL A 361 -32.99 26.95 -23.17
CA VAL A 361 -33.73 27.37 -21.97
C VAL A 361 -34.90 28.27 -22.35
N PHE A 362 -34.70 29.29 -23.18
CA PHE A 362 -35.80 30.17 -23.60
C PHE A 362 -36.81 29.43 -24.49
N ALA A 363 -36.35 28.68 -25.48
CA ALA A 363 -37.21 27.96 -26.42
C ALA A 363 -38.10 26.90 -25.75
N TRP A 364 -37.66 26.31 -24.64
CA TRP A 364 -38.46 25.35 -23.87
C TRP A 364 -39.24 26.00 -22.72
N ALA A 365 -38.74 27.09 -22.14
CA ALA A 365 -39.47 27.83 -21.11
C ALA A 365 -40.70 28.54 -21.68
N THR A 366 -40.62 29.13 -22.88
CA THR A 366 -41.74 29.87 -23.49
C THR A 366 -43.01 29.03 -23.66
N PRO A 367 -43.00 27.86 -24.33
CA PRO A 367 -44.20 27.05 -24.48
C PRO A 367 -44.75 26.49 -23.15
N MET A 368 -43.91 26.37 -22.12
CA MET A 368 -44.34 25.92 -20.79
C MET A 368 -44.95 27.08 -19.97
N MET A 369 -44.49 28.31 -20.16
CA MET A 369 -45.12 29.52 -19.61
C MET A 369 -46.45 29.82 -20.29
N ASP A 370 -46.57 29.59 -21.60
CA ASP A 370 -47.82 29.80 -22.34
C ASP A 370 -48.90 28.73 -22.02
N ALA A 371 -48.52 27.64 -21.35
CA ALA A 371 -49.40 26.54 -20.98
C ALA A 371 -49.95 26.62 -19.55
N ILE A 372 -49.51 27.60 -18.75
CA ILE A 372 -50.00 27.91 -17.39
C ILE A 372 -50.84 29.19 -17.48
#